data_AF-A0A340X3Q1-F1
#
_entry.id   AF-A0A340X3Q1-F1
#
_cell.length_a   1.000
_cell.length_b   1.000
_cell.length_c   1.000
_cell.angle_alpha   90.00
_cell.angle_beta   90.00
_cell.angle_gamma   90.00
#
_symmetry.space_group_name_H-M   'P 1'
#
loop_
_entity.id
_entity.type
_entity.pdbx_description
1 polymer ?
#
loop_
_entity_poly.entity_id
_entity_poly.type
_entity_poly.pdbx_seq_one_letter_code
_entity_poly.pdbx_strand_id
1 'polypeptide(L)'
;MSRQANRGTESKKMSSELFTLTYGALVTQLCRDYENDEDVNKQLDKMGYNIGVRLIEDFLARSNVGRCHDFRETADVIAKVAFKMYLGITPSITNWSPAGDEFSLILENNPLVDFVELPDNHSSLIYSNLLCGVLRGALEMIRKLRYTANA
;
A
#
# COMPACT_ATOMS: atom_id res chain seq x y z
N MET A 1 13.34 -24.89 31.85
CA MET A 1 13.55 -24.22 30.54
C MET A 1 12.19 -24.02 29.89
N SER A 2 11.59 -22.85 30.07
CA SER A 2 10.29 -22.48 29.53
C SER A 2 10.44 -22.17 28.04
N ARG A 3 9.92 -23.05 27.18
CA ARG A 3 9.65 -22.73 25.77
C ARG A 3 8.57 -21.65 25.75
N GLN A 4 8.98 -20.40 25.58
CA GLN A 4 8.08 -19.31 25.28
C GLN A 4 7.50 -19.61 23.89
N ALA A 5 6.26 -20.08 23.87
CA ALA A 5 5.51 -20.24 22.63
C ALA A 5 5.49 -18.88 21.93
N ASN A 6 5.96 -18.87 20.69
CA ASN A 6 5.88 -17.72 19.80
C ASN A 6 4.39 -17.39 19.60
N ARG A 7 3.84 -16.52 20.46
CA ARG A 7 2.53 -15.89 20.23
C ARG A 7 2.73 -14.93 19.06
N GLY A 8 2.74 -15.47 17.85
CA GLY A 8 2.46 -14.66 16.68
C GLY A 8 1.11 -13.99 16.94
N THR A 9 1.10 -12.67 17.02
CA THR A 9 -0.14 -11.90 17.14
C THR A 9 -0.99 -12.21 15.92
N GLU A 10 -2.04 -13.02 16.08
CA GLU A 10 -3.01 -13.25 15.02
C GLU A 10 -3.63 -11.90 14.63
N SER A 11 -3.43 -11.49 13.38
CA SER A 11 -4.05 -10.28 12.87
C SER A 11 -5.55 -10.49 12.80
N LYS A 12 -6.29 -9.69 13.57
CA LYS A 12 -7.74 -9.70 13.54
C LYS A 12 -8.21 -9.26 12.17
N LYS A 13 -8.95 -10.12 11.47
CA LYS A 13 -9.70 -9.73 10.28
C LYS A 13 -10.79 -8.76 10.72
N MET A 14 -10.81 -7.57 10.12
CA MET A 14 -11.82 -6.54 10.36
C MET A 14 -12.60 -6.28 9.08
N SER A 15 -13.81 -5.73 9.20
CA SER A 15 -14.59 -5.30 8.02
C SER A 15 -13.83 -4.22 7.25
N SER A 16 -13.79 -4.34 5.92
CA SER A 16 -13.23 -3.33 5.02
C SER A 16 -13.99 -2.00 5.14
N GLU A 17 -15.29 -2.03 5.41
CA GLU A 17 -16.15 -0.84 5.51
C GLU A 17 -15.66 0.13 6.57
N LEU A 18 -15.25 -0.36 7.75
CA LEU A 18 -14.73 0.51 8.81
C LEU A 18 -13.44 1.21 8.35
N PHE A 19 -12.58 0.49 7.64
CA PHE A 19 -11.35 1.05 7.09
C PHE A 19 -11.64 2.09 6.00
N THR A 20 -12.56 1.78 5.08
CA THR A 20 -13.00 2.70 4.01
C THR A 20 -13.59 3.98 4.58
N LEU A 21 -14.51 3.90 5.54
CA LEU A 21 -15.10 5.08 6.17
C LEU A 21 -14.07 5.91 6.95
N THR A 22 -13.12 5.25 7.62
CA THR A 22 -12.02 5.93 8.31
C THR A 22 -11.12 6.67 7.32
N TYR A 23 -10.81 6.04 6.18
CA TYR A 23 -10.06 6.67 5.10
C TYR A 23 -10.83 7.86 4.50
N GLY A 24 -12.14 7.73 4.29
CA GLY A 24 -12.96 8.84 3.81
C GLY A 24 -13.04 10.01 4.77
N ALA A 25 -13.08 9.76 6.08
CA ALA A 25 -12.97 10.82 7.09
C ALA A 25 -11.61 11.52 7.03
N LEU A 26 -10.52 10.78 6.84
CA LEU A 26 -9.18 11.34 6.66
C LEU A 26 -9.10 12.24 5.42
N VAL A 27 -9.55 11.76 4.26
CA VAL A 27 -9.53 12.55 3.01
C VAL A 27 -10.39 13.80 3.17
N THR A 28 -11.59 13.67 3.76
CA THR A 28 -12.49 14.81 4.03
C THR A 28 -11.80 15.86 4.90
N GLN A 29 -11.09 15.43 5.94
CA GLN A 29 -10.35 16.35 6.82
C GLN A 29 -9.22 17.06 6.05
N LEU A 30 -8.46 16.34 5.22
CA LEU A 30 -7.41 16.94 4.40
C LEU A 30 -7.95 17.96 3.39
N CYS A 31 -9.08 17.66 2.72
CA CYS A 31 -9.72 18.60 1.81
C CYS A 31 -10.13 19.90 2.52
N ARG A 32 -10.59 19.83 3.77
CA ARG A 32 -10.92 21.00 4.59
C ARG A 32 -9.68 21.79 5.03
N ASP A 33 -8.58 21.11 5.33
CA ASP A 33 -7.37 21.74 5.86
C ASP A 33 -6.53 22.41 4.77
N TYR A 34 -6.53 21.89 3.54
CA TYR A 34 -5.68 22.37 2.44
C TYR A 34 -6.40 23.20 1.37
N GLU A 35 -7.72 23.03 1.20
CA GLU A 35 -8.54 23.69 0.15
C GLU A 35 -8.00 23.55 -1.29
N ASN A 36 -7.01 22.69 -1.54
CA ASN A 36 -6.35 22.45 -2.82
C ASN A 36 -6.05 20.96 -3.02
N ASP A 37 -6.59 20.39 -4.10
CA ASP A 37 -6.43 18.96 -4.45
C ASP A 37 -4.97 18.53 -4.57
N GLU A 38 -4.10 19.37 -5.14
CA GLU A 38 -2.70 19.01 -5.33
C GLU A 38 -1.96 18.83 -3.99
N ASP A 39 -2.28 19.66 -3.01
CA ASP A 39 -1.67 19.58 -1.70
C ASP A 39 -2.23 18.41 -0.89
N VAL A 40 -3.52 18.10 -1.04
CA VAL A 40 -4.12 16.87 -0.53
C VAL A 40 -3.43 15.64 -1.13
N ASN A 41 -3.21 15.60 -2.44
CA ASN A 41 -2.51 14.51 -3.13
C ASN A 41 -1.10 14.30 -2.57
N LYS A 42 -0.33 15.38 -2.37
CA LYS A 42 1.01 15.32 -1.77
C LYS A 42 0.96 14.81 -0.32
N GLN A 43 -0.02 15.24 0.47
CA GLN A 43 -0.15 14.76 1.84
C GLN A 43 -0.54 13.28 1.91
N LEU A 44 -1.48 12.82 1.08
CA LEU A 44 -1.86 11.41 1.01
C LEU A 44 -0.66 10.53 0.66
N ASP A 45 0.13 10.90 -0.36
CA ASP A 45 1.36 10.18 -0.71
C ASP A 45 2.39 10.20 0.43
N LYS A 46 2.58 11.35 1.10
CA LYS A 46 3.50 11.46 2.25
C LYS A 46 3.06 10.59 3.43
N MET A 47 1.77 10.58 3.75
CA MET A 47 1.22 9.70 4.80
C MET A 47 1.40 8.24 4.40
N GLY A 48 1.08 7.89 3.16
CA GLY A 48 1.27 6.56 2.60
C GLY A 48 2.72 6.10 2.71
N TYR A 49 3.68 6.96 2.38
CA TYR A 49 5.11 6.66 2.49
C TYR A 49 5.51 6.26 3.91
N ASN A 50 5.11 7.05 4.91
CA ASN A 50 5.41 6.75 6.30
C ASN A 50 4.76 5.45 6.77
N ILE A 51 3.56 5.14 6.27
CA ILE A 51 2.89 3.85 6.50
C ILE A 51 3.71 2.72 5.85
N GLY A 52 4.07 2.84 4.58
CA GLY A 52 4.80 1.82 3.83
C GLY A 52 6.16 1.47 4.44
N VAL A 53 6.90 2.47 4.93
CA VAL A 53 8.18 2.29 5.63
C VAL A 53 8.04 1.39 6.87
N ARG A 54 6.90 1.44 7.56
CA ARG A 54 6.63 0.62 8.75
C ARG A 54 5.95 -0.70 8.41
N LEU A 55 5.07 -0.69 7.42
CA LEU A 55 4.26 -1.84 7.02
C LEU A 55 5.10 -2.98 6.44
N ILE A 56 6.25 -2.65 5.84
CA ILE A 56 7.15 -3.65 5.26
C ILE A 56 7.68 -4.65 6.29
N GLU A 57 7.92 -4.22 7.53
CA GLU A 57 8.40 -5.11 8.59
C GLU A 57 7.34 -6.17 8.96
N ASP A 58 6.08 -5.74 9.10
CA ASP A 58 4.93 -6.65 9.30
C ASP A 58 4.77 -7.61 8.11
N PHE A 59 4.90 -7.09 6.88
CA PHE A 59 4.78 -7.89 5.68
C PHE A 59 5.83 -9.00 5.62
N LEU A 60 7.10 -8.68 5.87
CA LEU A 60 8.19 -9.65 5.84
C LEU A 60 8.07 -10.68 6.96
N ALA A 61 7.59 -10.28 8.14
CA ALA A 61 7.39 -11.19 9.26
C ALA A 61 6.26 -12.21 9.04
N ARG A 62 5.28 -11.91 8.17
CA ARG A 62 4.02 -12.68 8.05
C ARG A 62 3.81 -13.36 6.70
N SER A 63 4.48 -12.91 5.64
CA SER A 63 4.24 -13.40 4.28
C SER A 63 5.04 -14.65 3.90
N ASN A 64 6.04 -15.05 4.69
CA ASN A 64 7.04 -16.07 4.33
C ASN A 64 7.71 -15.82 2.97
N VAL A 65 7.64 -14.58 2.46
CA VAL A 65 8.27 -14.21 1.19
C VAL A 65 9.77 -14.10 1.42
N GLY A 66 10.53 -14.80 0.58
CA GLY A 66 11.98 -14.72 0.57
C GLY A 66 12.49 -13.39 -0.01
N ARG A 67 13.78 -13.32 -0.30
CA ARG A 67 14.33 -12.18 -1.04
C ARG A 67 13.89 -12.28 -2.50
N CYS A 68 13.10 -11.32 -2.99
CA CYS A 68 12.77 -11.25 -4.42
C CYS A 68 14.04 -11.00 -5.26
N HIS A 69 14.19 -11.69 -6.38
CA HIS A 69 15.39 -11.63 -7.21
C HIS A 69 15.29 -10.59 -8.33
N ASP A 70 14.08 -10.38 -8.86
CA ASP A 70 13.83 -9.42 -9.93
C ASP A 70 12.55 -8.59 -9.71
N PHE A 71 12.33 -7.64 -10.61
CA PHE A 71 11.19 -6.72 -10.52
C PHE A 71 9.85 -7.40 -10.86
N ARG A 72 9.87 -8.48 -11.66
CA ARG A 72 8.66 -9.27 -11.99
C ARG A 72 8.16 -10.04 -10.79
N GLU A 73 9.06 -10.70 -10.07
CA GLU A 73 8.76 -11.38 -8.82
C GLU A 73 8.25 -10.37 -7.78
N THR A 74 8.86 -9.19 -7.71
CA THR A 74 8.40 -8.11 -6.84
C THR A 74 6.96 -7.68 -7.16
N ALA A 75 6.64 -7.50 -8.44
CA ALA A 75 5.28 -7.18 -8.89
C ALA A 75 4.27 -8.29 -8.50
N ASP A 76 4.64 -9.56 -8.70
CA ASP A 76 3.81 -10.71 -8.32
C ASP A 76 3.53 -10.76 -6.82
N VAL A 77 4.56 -10.55 -5.99
CA VAL A 77 4.43 -10.50 -4.53
C VAL A 77 3.50 -9.36 -4.10
N ILE A 78 3.66 -8.17 -4.69
CA ILE A 78 2.79 -7.02 -4.40
C ILE A 78 1.34 -7.38 -4.71
N ALA A 79 1.06 -7.81 -5.94
CA ALA A 79 -0.30 -8.06 -6.40
C ALA A 79 -0.98 -9.25 -5.69
N LYS A 80 -0.29 -10.40 -5.61
CA LYS A 80 -0.89 -11.66 -5.17
C LYS A 80 -0.84 -11.87 -3.67
N VAL A 81 0.11 -11.23 -2.98
CA VAL A 81 0.31 -11.41 -1.53
C VAL A 81 -0.02 -10.14 -0.76
N ALA A 82 0.61 -9.01 -1.07
CA ALA A 82 0.47 -7.80 -0.25
C ALA A 82 -0.93 -7.17 -0.35
N PHE A 83 -1.43 -6.94 -1.57
CA PHE A 83 -2.79 -6.41 -1.77
C PHE A 83 -3.86 -7.34 -1.18
N LYS A 84 -3.68 -8.66 -1.30
CA LYS A 84 -4.60 -9.63 -0.71
C LYS A 84 -4.56 -9.63 0.81
N MET A 85 -3.38 -9.47 1.40
CA MET A 85 -3.19 -9.45 2.84
C MET A 85 -3.77 -8.19 3.50
N TYR A 86 -3.58 -7.03 2.88
CA TYR A 86 -3.92 -5.74 3.49
C TYR A 86 -5.25 -5.14 3.02
N LEU A 87 -5.67 -5.40 1.78
CA LEU A 87 -6.89 -4.85 1.19
C LEU A 87 -7.89 -5.92 0.74
N GLY A 88 -7.54 -7.20 0.83
CA GLY A 88 -8.42 -8.30 0.44
C GLY A 88 -8.64 -8.45 -1.07
N ILE A 89 -7.91 -7.70 -1.90
CA ILE A 89 -8.03 -7.71 -3.36
C ILE A 89 -6.78 -8.30 -4.03
N THR A 90 -6.89 -8.69 -5.30
CA THR A 90 -5.76 -9.18 -6.10
C THR A 90 -5.76 -8.45 -7.44
N PRO A 91 -5.03 -7.33 -7.58
CA PRO A 91 -4.94 -6.62 -8.85
C PRO A 91 -4.25 -7.47 -9.92
N SER A 92 -4.54 -7.18 -11.19
CA SER A 92 -3.83 -7.78 -12.32
C SER A 92 -2.60 -6.95 -12.69
N ILE A 93 -1.53 -7.62 -13.13
CA ILE A 93 -0.28 -6.98 -13.56
C ILE A 93 -0.27 -6.92 -15.08
N THR A 94 -0.12 -5.74 -15.65
CA THR A 94 -0.13 -5.51 -17.10
C THR A 94 0.92 -4.48 -17.52
N ASN A 95 0.99 -4.16 -18.82
CA ASN A 95 1.82 -3.08 -19.38
C ASN A 95 3.29 -3.10 -18.95
N TRP A 96 3.93 -4.26 -19.06
CA TRP A 96 5.38 -4.37 -18.83
C TRP A 96 6.15 -3.56 -19.88
N SER A 97 7.07 -2.70 -19.45
CA SER A 97 8.03 -2.07 -20.36
C SER A 97 8.92 -3.14 -21.01
N PRO A 98 9.47 -2.87 -22.22
CA PRO A 98 10.43 -3.78 -22.85
C PRO A 98 11.67 -4.06 -22.01
N ALA A 99 12.10 -3.07 -21.20
CA ALA A 99 13.23 -3.21 -20.28
C ALA A 99 12.87 -3.99 -18.99
N GLY A 100 11.58 -4.21 -18.72
CA GLY A 100 11.11 -4.94 -17.54
C GLY A 100 11.25 -4.17 -16.22
N ASP A 101 11.35 -2.84 -16.31
CA ASP A 101 11.52 -1.90 -15.19
C ASP A 101 10.27 -1.06 -14.88
N GLU A 102 9.19 -1.23 -15.66
CA GLU A 102 7.89 -0.63 -15.41
C GLU A 102 6.78 -1.67 -15.61
N PHE A 103 5.71 -1.56 -14.82
CA PHE A 103 4.48 -2.34 -14.95
C PHE A 103 3.29 -1.55 -14.40
N SER A 104 2.07 -1.99 -14.72
CA SER A 104 0.83 -1.44 -14.17
C SER A 104 0.13 -2.45 -13.27
N LEU A 105 -0.48 -1.97 -12.18
CA LEU A 105 -1.42 -2.70 -11.35
C LEU A 105 -2.83 -2.23 -11.69
N ILE A 106 -3.67 -3.14 -12.16
CA ILE A 106 -5.06 -2.84 -12.50
C ILE A 106 -5.95 -3.38 -11.38
N LEU A 107 -6.63 -2.46 -10.69
CA LEU A 107 -7.58 -2.77 -9.64
C LEU A 107 -8.98 -2.76 -10.25
N GLU A 108 -9.60 -3.93 -10.41
CA GLU A 108 -11.01 -4.01 -10.84
C GLU A 108 -11.97 -3.50 -9.77
N ASN A 109 -11.63 -3.75 -8.50
CA ASN A 109 -12.37 -3.27 -7.34
C ASN A 109 -11.39 -2.62 -6.36
N ASN A 110 -11.65 -1.36 -5.99
CA ASN A 110 -10.84 -0.64 -5.01
C ASN A 110 -11.70 -0.36 -3.77
N PRO A 111 -11.46 -1.06 -2.64
CA PRO A 111 -12.30 -0.94 -1.44
C PRO A 111 -12.25 0.47 -0.83
N LEU A 112 -11.22 1.27 -1.11
CA LEU A 112 -11.11 2.63 -0.59
C LEU A 112 -12.15 3.58 -1.18
N VAL A 113 -12.67 3.30 -2.37
CA VAL A 113 -13.67 4.16 -3.03
C VAL A 113 -15.09 3.63 -2.86
N ASP A 114 -15.28 2.55 -2.09
CA ASP A 114 -16.63 2.10 -1.75
C ASP A 114 -17.34 3.23 -0.99
N PHE A 115 -18.57 3.56 -1.43
CA PHE A 115 -19.39 4.64 -0.87
C PHE A 115 -18.85 6.07 -1.08
N VAL A 116 -17.90 6.26 -1.99
CA VAL A 116 -17.31 7.56 -2.28
C VAL A 116 -17.84 8.11 -3.60
N GLU A 117 -18.37 9.33 -3.56
CA GLU A 117 -18.65 10.14 -4.73
C GLU A 117 -17.83 11.43 -4.64
N LEU A 118 -17.01 11.70 -5.66
CA LEU A 118 -16.20 12.92 -5.73
C LEU A 118 -17.04 14.05 -6.32
N PRO A 119 -17.12 15.22 -5.65
CA PRO A 119 -17.73 16.42 -6.23
C PRO A 119 -16.99 16.92 -7.48
N ASP A 120 -17.70 17.60 -8.39
CA ASP A 120 -17.14 18.13 -9.65
C ASP A 120 -15.98 19.11 -9.44
N ASN A 121 -15.95 19.79 -8.30
CA ASN A 121 -14.88 20.73 -7.93
C ASN A 121 -13.59 20.05 -7.41
N HIS A 122 -13.57 18.71 -7.34
CA HIS A 122 -12.41 17.91 -6.91
C HIS A 122 -11.87 17.00 -8.05
N SER A 123 -11.88 17.50 -9.28
CA SER A 123 -11.44 16.73 -10.46
C SER A 123 -9.95 16.38 -10.48
N SER A 124 -9.12 17.09 -9.71
CA SER A 124 -7.68 16.84 -9.63
C SER A 124 -7.29 15.98 -8.42
N LEU A 125 -8.25 15.63 -7.56
CA LEU A 125 -8.02 14.81 -6.38
C LEU A 125 -7.81 13.34 -6.78
N ILE A 126 -6.64 12.80 -6.44
CA ILE A 126 -6.33 11.38 -6.55
C ILE A 126 -6.73 10.74 -5.22
N TYR A 127 -8.01 10.37 -5.10
CA TYR A 127 -8.59 9.94 -3.82
C TYR A 127 -7.80 8.80 -3.14
N SER A 128 -7.22 7.86 -3.90
CA SER A 128 -6.45 6.72 -3.36
C SER A 128 -4.93 6.91 -3.41
N ASN A 129 -4.42 8.16 -3.48
CA ASN A 129 -2.98 8.43 -3.63
C ASN A 129 -2.13 7.94 -2.44
N LEU A 130 -2.77 7.65 -1.30
CA LEU A 130 -2.14 6.98 -0.17
C LEU A 130 -1.45 5.67 -0.59
N LEU A 131 -2.06 4.89 -1.50
CA LEU A 131 -1.51 3.61 -1.94
C LEU A 131 -0.17 3.77 -2.68
N CYS A 132 -0.02 4.84 -3.47
CA CYS A 132 1.23 5.17 -4.15
C CYS A 132 2.36 5.37 -3.13
N GLY A 133 2.09 6.15 -2.08
CA GLY A 133 3.02 6.37 -0.99
C GLY A 133 3.41 5.07 -0.29
N VAL A 134 2.42 4.22 0.04
CA VAL A 134 2.66 2.93 0.73
C VAL A 134 3.61 2.05 -0.08
N LEU A 135 3.36 1.90 -1.39
CA LEU A 135 4.21 1.11 -2.28
C LEU A 135 5.64 1.68 -2.32
N ARG A 136 5.76 3.00 -2.49
CA ARG A 136 7.06 3.69 -2.54
C ARG A 136 7.86 3.50 -1.25
N GLY A 137 7.23 3.71 -0.09
CA GLY A 137 7.87 3.55 1.21
C GLY A 137 8.33 2.11 1.48
N ALA A 138 7.48 1.13 1.17
CA ALA A 138 7.81 -0.27 1.38
C ALA A 138 8.97 -0.74 0.47
N LEU A 139 8.93 -0.41 -0.81
CA LEU A 139 9.97 -0.80 -1.78
C LEU A 139 11.32 -0.14 -1.48
N GLU A 140 11.33 1.11 -1.02
CA GLU A 140 12.56 1.79 -0.62
C GLU A 140 13.26 1.06 0.54
N MET A 141 12.50 0.58 1.52
CA MET A 141 13.04 -0.15 2.67
C MET A 141 13.65 -1.49 2.26
N ILE A 142 13.03 -2.22 1.33
CA ILE A 142 13.60 -3.45 0.77
C ILE A 142 14.96 -3.16 0.13
N ARG A 143 15.08 -2.06 -0.64
CA ARG A 143 16.35 -1.65 -1.24
C ARG A 143 17.40 -1.33 -0.17
N LYS A 144 17.07 -0.57 0.88
CA LYS A 144 18.00 -0.24 1.98
C LYS A 144 18.48 -1.47 2.74
N LEU A 145 17.60 -2.44 2.99
CA LEU A 145 17.95 -3.71 3.63
C LEU A 145 18.95 -4.53 2.79
N ARG A 146 18.93 -4.39 1.45
CA ARG A 146 19.94 -5.04 0.59
C ARG A 146 21.33 -4.42 0.72
N TYR A 147 21.43 -3.09 0.89
CA TYR A 147 22.73 -2.41 1.02
C TYR A 147 23.41 -2.71 2.36
N THR A 148 22.63 -2.82 3.45
CA THR A 148 23.17 -3.10 4.78
C THR A 148 23.58 -4.57 4.98
N ALA A 149 22.98 -5.51 4.25
CA ALA A 149 23.35 -6.92 4.32
C ALA A 149 24.62 -7.28 3.52
N ASN A 150 25.13 -6.36 2.69
CA ASN A 150 26.33 -6.55 1.87
C ASN A 150 27.51 -5.67 2.32
N ALA A 151 27.41 -5.03 3.49
CA ALA A 151 28.46 -4.28 4.16
C ALA A 151 28.90 -5.04 5.42
#